data_AF-A0A951LHA2-F1
#
_entry.id   AF-A0A951LHA2-F1
#
_cell.length_a   1.000
_cell.length_b   1.000
_cell.length_c   1.000
_cell.angle_alpha   90.00
_cell.angle_beta   90.00
_cell.angle_gamma   90.00
#
_symmetry.space_group_name_H-M   'P 1'
#
loop_
_entity.id
_entity.type
_entity.pdbx_description
1 polymer ?
#
loop_
_entity_poly.entity_id
_entity_poly.type
_entity_poly.pdbx_seq_one_letter_code
_entity_poly.pdbx_strand_id
1 'polypeptide(L)'
;MKNSVEKAFSLILESNLSALKQDSERRFTLLIVGEPTLTASLAEALSANRAKPGIHPWISLHSLVHPEAIEHLHEIDVVLLVVEHSALTGEEVTFIRGLHRASVPTIVVIVDASARPADGGEVRSEPPRRFEAGRVVLAEAQDQELIQKRLVPALVSAAESNLRLAIARQFPIARAPIVDQLIEEAARANAIYAASSGVAEAIPILNLTLNAADLLILSKNQLLMSYKIALAAGKQGQTKELMGEVVGVVGSGFLFRQVARQLVGLIPIVGIVPKIAVAYAGTWVVGHTVYLWAAEDKNLDIEEARILYNSVLARGRTVALDIMKDIGKRRPKDSKDAPALPSPYNEQATVDGSVAQAASSPTPIDSTLNEPENAPEEPAS
;
A
#
# COMPACT_ATOMS: atom_id res chain seq x y z
N MET A 1 -36.86 -9.63 -7.53
CA MET A 1 -35.44 -9.44 -7.90
C MET A 1 -34.75 -8.29 -7.15
N LYS A 2 -35.25 -7.04 -7.18
CA LYS A 2 -34.63 -5.89 -6.46
C LYS A 2 -34.33 -6.15 -4.96
N ASN A 3 -35.33 -6.61 -4.19
CA ASN A 3 -35.16 -6.90 -2.75
C ASN A 3 -34.15 -8.01 -2.43
N SER A 4 -33.84 -8.91 -3.37
CA SER A 4 -32.87 -9.99 -3.16
C SER A 4 -31.43 -9.51 -3.39
N VAL A 5 -31.23 -8.63 -4.38
CA VAL A 5 -29.94 -8.01 -4.68
C VAL A 5 -29.52 -7.04 -3.57
N GLU A 6 -30.46 -6.22 -3.07
CA GLU A 6 -30.21 -5.31 -1.95
C GLU A 6 -29.85 -6.05 -0.66
N LYS A 7 -30.54 -7.17 -0.36
CA LYS A 7 -30.20 -8.02 0.79
C LYS A 7 -28.83 -8.67 0.66
N ALA A 8 -28.51 -9.24 -0.51
CA ALA A 8 -27.20 -9.84 -0.76
C ALA A 8 -26.07 -8.82 -0.64
N PHE A 9 -26.29 -7.60 -1.16
CA PHE A 9 -25.36 -6.49 -1.02
C PHE A 9 -25.13 -6.11 0.44
N SER A 10 -26.20 -5.95 1.23
CA SER A 10 -26.11 -5.62 2.65
C SER A 10 -25.31 -6.66 3.42
N LEU A 11 -25.55 -7.95 3.16
CA LEU A 11 -24.83 -9.05 3.82
C LEU A 11 -23.34 -9.06 3.46
N ILE A 12 -23.00 -8.87 2.19
CA ILE A 12 -21.60 -8.80 1.75
C ILE A 12 -20.91 -7.56 2.33
N LEU A 13 -21.59 -6.41 2.36
CA LEU A 13 -21.06 -5.20 2.94
C LEU A 13 -20.82 -5.38 4.44
N GLU A 14 -21.80 -5.89 5.19
CA GLU A 14 -21.66 -6.18 6.63
C GLU A 14 -20.51 -7.14 6.91
N SER A 15 -20.38 -8.23 6.14
CA SER A 15 -19.28 -9.17 6.28
C SER A 15 -17.92 -8.51 6.04
N ASN A 16 -17.79 -7.69 4.99
CA ASN A 16 -16.56 -6.95 4.72
C ASN A 16 -16.24 -5.95 5.84
N LEU A 17 -17.23 -5.23 6.35
CA LEU A 17 -17.00 -4.25 7.42
C LEU A 17 -16.53 -4.94 8.71
N SER A 18 -17.12 -6.09 9.07
CA SER A 18 -16.67 -6.87 10.22
C SER A 18 -15.23 -7.37 10.07
N ALA A 19 -14.89 -7.90 8.89
CA ALA A 19 -13.52 -8.35 8.59
C ALA A 19 -12.52 -7.19 8.67
N LEU A 20 -12.84 -6.03 8.08
CA LEU A 20 -11.97 -4.84 8.13
C LEU A 20 -11.76 -4.33 9.55
N LYS A 21 -12.81 -4.37 10.38
CA LYS A 21 -12.68 -3.99 11.79
C LYS A 21 -11.75 -4.95 12.53
N GLN A 22 -11.95 -6.25 12.35
CA GLN A 22 -11.08 -7.28 12.93
C GLN A 22 -9.63 -7.11 12.49
N ASP A 23 -9.38 -6.91 11.19
CA ASP A 23 -8.04 -6.66 10.65
C ASP A 23 -7.40 -5.41 11.27
N SER A 24 -8.17 -4.34 11.47
CA SER A 24 -7.65 -3.12 12.09
C SER A 24 -7.32 -3.27 13.58
N GLU A 25 -7.98 -4.20 14.27
CA GLU A 25 -7.79 -4.48 15.70
C GLU A 25 -6.82 -5.65 15.95
N ARG A 26 -6.43 -6.36 14.88
CA ARG A 26 -5.46 -7.46 14.96
C ARG A 26 -4.15 -6.95 15.54
N ARG A 27 -3.69 -7.65 16.57
CA ARG A 27 -2.35 -7.43 17.14
C ARG A 27 -1.30 -7.94 16.14
N PHE A 28 -0.23 -7.17 15.99
CA PHE A 28 0.99 -7.60 15.34
C PHE A 28 2.18 -7.38 16.28
N THR A 29 3.28 -8.06 16.02
CA THR A 29 4.53 -7.98 16.78
C THR A 29 5.64 -7.48 15.86
N LEU A 30 6.18 -6.30 16.16
CA LEU A 30 7.33 -5.72 15.49
C LEU A 30 8.57 -5.91 16.36
N LEU A 31 9.53 -6.70 15.91
CA LEU A 31 10.81 -6.84 16.59
C LEU A 31 11.82 -5.87 15.97
N ILE A 32 12.49 -5.07 16.80
CA ILE A 32 13.59 -4.19 16.37
C ILE A 32 14.88 -4.72 17.00
N VAL A 33 15.86 -5.02 16.14
CA VAL A 33 17.13 -5.64 16.52
C VAL A 33 18.29 -4.75 16.11
N GLY A 34 19.26 -4.54 17.00
CA GLY A 34 20.44 -3.73 16.71
C GLY A 34 21.09 -3.17 17.96
N GLU A 35 21.79 -2.05 17.79
CA GLU A 35 22.39 -1.32 18.92
C GLU A 35 21.28 -0.70 19.81
N PRO A 36 21.35 -0.83 21.15
CA PRO A 36 20.27 -0.41 22.05
C PRO A 36 19.83 1.06 21.93
N THR A 37 20.75 2.00 21.72
CA THR A 37 20.39 3.42 21.60
C THR A 37 19.67 3.70 20.28
N LEU A 38 20.15 3.16 19.17
CA LEU A 38 19.51 3.34 17.85
C LEU A 38 18.14 2.68 17.77
N THR A 39 18.02 1.46 18.30
CA THR A 39 16.76 0.73 18.31
C THR A 39 15.72 1.43 19.20
N ALA A 40 16.12 1.96 20.34
CA ALA A 40 15.24 2.77 21.20
C ALA A 40 14.78 4.05 20.49
N SER A 41 15.69 4.80 19.86
CA SER A 41 15.34 6.03 19.12
C SER A 41 14.36 5.77 17.97
N LEU A 42 14.58 4.70 17.19
CA LEU A 42 13.64 4.32 16.12
C LEU A 42 12.29 3.86 16.68
N ALA A 43 12.29 3.08 17.76
CA ALA A 43 11.08 2.61 18.41
C ALA A 43 10.23 3.76 18.96
N GLU A 44 10.86 4.74 19.59
CA GLU A 44 10.21 5.96 20.06
C GLU A 44 9.63 6.77 18.89
N ALA A 45 10.38 6.91 17.80
CA ALA A 45 9.92 7.61 16.61
C ALA A 45 8.70 6.94 15.95
N LEU A 46 8.69 5.59 15.90
CA LEU A 46 7.55 4.81 15.41
C LEU A 46 6.34 4.87 16.35
N SER A 47 6.60 4.92 17.67
CA SER A 47 5.58 4.97 18.72
C SER A 47 5.02 6.37 18.96
N ALA A 48 5.61 7.39 18.33
CA ALA A 48 5.34 8.80 18.61
C ALA A 48 3.84 9.11 18.62
N ASN A 49 3.31 9.31 19.82
CA ASN A 49 1.93 9.69 20.06
C ASN A 49 1.89 10.69 21.21
N ARG A 50 1.46 11.93 20.92
CA ARG A 50 1.39 13.00 21.95
C ARG A 50 0.54 12.62 23.16
N ALA A 51 -0.44 11.73 23.00
CA ALA A 51 -1.33 11.31 24.08
C ALA A 51 -0.79 10.11 24.89
N LYS A 52 0.21 9.38 24.37
CA LYS A 52 0.75 8.15 24.98
C LYS A 52 2.28 8.11 24.79
N PRO A 53 3.05 8.74 25.70
CA PRO A 53 4.50 8.71 25.61
C PRO A 53 5.04 7.30 25.91
N GLY A 54 6.19 6.97 25.31
CA GLY A 54 6.88 5.69 25.48
C GLY A 54 6.83 4.79 24.23
N ILE A 55 7.53 3.66 24.32
CA ILE A 55 7.55 2.65 23.24
C ILE A 55 6.24 1.87 23.25
N HIS A 56 5.64 1.72 22.06
CA HIS A 56 4.39 1.01 21.89
C HIS A 56 4.54 -0.46 22.29
N PRO A 57 3.58 -1.06 23.02
CA PRO A 57 3.68 -2.44 23.55
C PRO A 57 3.69 -3.56 22.49
N TRP A 58 3.60 -3.19 21.21
CA TRP A 58 3.69 -4.12 20.08
C TRP A 58 5.08 -4.07 19.42
N ILE A 59 5.99 -3.26 19.98
CA ILE A 59 7.38 -3.20 19.61
C ILE A 59 8.20 -3.89 20.70
N SER A 60 8.96 -4.89 20.32
CA SER A 60 9.97 -5.53 21.19
C SER A 60 11.36 -5.12 20.72
N LEU A 61 12.26 -4.83 21.65
CA LEU A 61 13.64 -4.43 21.37
C LEU A 61 14.60 -5.54 21.81
N HIS A 62 15.53 -5.92 20.95
CA HIS A 62 16.56 -6.91 21.26
C HIS A 62 17.92 -6.46 20.73
N SER A 63 18.98 -6.79 21.44
CA SER A 63 20.33 -6.77 20.86
C SER A 63 20.47 -7.90 19.83
N LEU A 64 21.45 -7.79 18.92
CA LEU A 64 21.73 -8.87 17.98
C LEU A 64 22.07 -10.16 18.72
N VAL A 65 21.28 -11.21 18.49
CA VAL A 65 21.42 -12.55 19.06
C VAL A 65 21.22 -13.59 17.97
N HIS A 66 21.61 -14.85 18.22
CA HIS A 66 21.23 -15.92 17.31
C HIS A 66 19.69 -16.04 17.21
N PRO A 67 19.11 -16.26 16.02
CA PRO A 67 17.65 -16.35 15.86
C PRO A 67 16.99 -17.43 16.72
N GLU A 68 17.69 -18.52 17.00
CA GLU A 68 17.21 -19.61 17.85
C GLU A 68 17.04 -19.21 19.33
N ALA A 69 17.69 -18.13 19.76
CA ALA A 69 17.53 -17.57 21.09
C ALA A 69 16.31 -16.63 21.20
N ILE A 70 15.65 -16.31 20.08
CA ILE A 70 14.43 -15.51 20.07
C ILE A 70 13.25 -16.42 20.39
N GLU A 71 12.77 -16.35 21.63
CA GLU A 71 11.55 -17.01 22.04
C GLU A 71 10.37 -16.55 21.17
N HIS A 72 9.47 -17.47 20.83
CA HIS A 72 8.27 -17.16 20.05
C HIS A 72 8.53 -16.47 18.69
N LEU A 73 9.66 -16.78 18.02
CA LEU A 73 10.00 -16.22 16.71
C LEU A 73 8.87 -16.33 15.66
N HIS A 74 8.04 -17.38 15.74
CA HIS A 74 6.90 -17.61 14.86
C HIS A 74 5.71 -16.64 15.09
N GLU A 75 5.70 -15.90 16.20
CA GLU A 75 4.69 -14.88 16.53
C GLU A 75 5.12 -13.47 16.08
N ILE A 76 6.30 -13.34 15.48
CA ILE A 76 6.85 -12.07 14.99
C ILE A 76 6.41 -11.85 13.55
N ASP A 77 5.69 -10.76 13.30
CA ASP A 77 5.18 -10.45 11.96
C ASP A 77 6.25 -9.80 11.08
N VAL A 78 7.09 -8.91 11.65
CA VAL A 78 8.20 -8.25 10.92
C VAL A 78 9.37 -7.97 11.86
N VAL A 79 10.59 -8.11 11.34
CA VAL A 79 11.83 -7.69 12.02
C VAL A 79 12.43 -6.46 11.34
N LEU A 80 12.80 -5.45 12.13
CA LEU A 80 13.66 -4.35 11.69
C LEU A 80 15.07 -4.58 12.22
N LEU A 81 16.02 -4.87 11.34
CA LEU A 81 17.44 -4.93 11.68
C LEU A 81 18.05 -3.54 11.49
N VAL A 82 18.36 -2.86 12.58
CA VAL A 82 18.90 -1.49 12.59
C VAL A 82 20.42 -1.55 12.67
N VAL A 83 21.09 -0.97 11.66
CA VAL A 83 22.55 -0.96 11.52
C VAL A 83 23.04 0.43 11.17
N GLU A 84 24.30 0.74 11.46
CA GLU A 84 24.93 2.02 11.07
C GLU A 84 25.64 1.95 9.72
N HIS A 85 25.71 0.77 9.10
CA HIS A 85 26.58 0.52 7.96
C HIS A 85 25.83 -0.15 6.81
N SER A 86 26.12 0.24 5.57
CA SER A 86 25.52 -0.39 4.39
C SER A 86 26.05 -1.79 4.10
N ALA A 87 27.19 -2.19 4.66
CA ALA A 87 27.71 -3.55 4.55
C ALA A 87 27.38 -4.29 5.85
N LEU A 88 26.59 -5.37 5.73
CA LEU A 88 26.24 -6.19 6.89
C LEU A 88 27.43 -7.04 7.33
N THR A 89 27.57 -7.22 8.63
CA THR A 89 28.55 -8.13 9.24
C THR A 89 28.20 -9.60 8.99
N GLY A 90 29.15 -10.50 9.21
CA GLY A 90 28.90 -11.95 9.09
C GLY A 90 27.81 -12.45 10.05
N GLU A 91 27.72 -11.85 11.24
CA GLU A 91 26.70 -12.16 12.25
C GLU A 91 25.32 -11.68 11.79
N GLU A 92 25.20 -10.45 11.30
CA GLU A 92 23.96 -9.90 10.74
C GLU A 92 23.46 -10.71 9.54
N VAL A 93 24.36 -11.11 8.63
CA VAL A 93 24.02 -11.98 7.49
C VAL A 93 23.51 -13.35 7.96
N THR A 94 24.10 -13.90 9.03
CA THR A 94 23.67 -15.17 9.62
C THR A 94 22.30 -15.02 10.29
N PHE A 95 22.08 -13.89 10.97
CA PHE A 95 20.83 -13.53 11.62
C PHE A 95 19.67 -13.45 10.60
N ILE A 96 19.79 -12.61 9.57
CA ILE A 96 18.73 -12.47 8.54
C ILE A 96 18.46 -13.79 7.80
N ARG A 97 19.49 -14.63 7.60
CA ARG A 97 19.32 -15.94 6.97
C ARG A 97 18.49 -16.87 7.84
N GLY A 98 18.69 -16.85 9.15
CA GLY A 98 17.88 -17.64 10.08
C GLY A 98 16.42 -17.18 10.10
N LEU A 99 16.18 -15.87 10.15
CA LEU A 99 14.83 -15.29 10.05
C LEU A 99 14.13 -15.67 8.75
N HIS A 100 14.82 -15.58 7.62
CA HIS A 100 14.30 -15.99 6.32
C HIS A 100 13.93 -17.49 6.30
N ARG A 101 14.73 -18.37 6.91
CA ARG A 101 14.39 -19.81 7.04
C ARG A 101 13.15 -20.03 7.89
N ALA A 102 12.93 -19.20 8.91
CA ALA A 102 11.73 -19.19 9.73
C ALA A 102 10.53 -18.47 9.06
N SER A 103 10.68 -18.00 7.81
CA SER A 103 9.68 -17.22 7.07
C SER A 103 9.28 -15.91 7.75
N VAL A 104 10.18 -15.31 8.53
CA VAL A 104 9.96 -14.01 9.18
C VAL A 104 10.57 -12.90 8.30
N PRO A 105 9.75 -11.98 7.75
CA PRO A 105 10.25 -10.94 6.87
C PRO A 105 11.13 -9.94 7.64
N THR A 106 12.28 -9.62 7.08
CA THR A 106 13.26 -8.72 7.70
C THR A 106 13.52 -7.51 6.83
N ILE A 107 13.38 -6.32 7.41
CA ILE A 107 13.74 -5.05 6.80
C ILE A 107 15.05 -4.57 7.41
N VAL A 108 16.04 -4.29 6.58
CA VAL A 108 17.29 -3.68 7.02
C VAL A 108 17.13 -2.16 7.03
N VAL A 109 17.31 -1.55 8.19
CA VAL A 109 17.25 -0.10 8.40
C VAL A 109 18.66 0.40 8.66
N ILE A 110 19.23 1.13 7.71
CA ILE A 110 20.55 1.72 7.81
C ILE A 110 20.38 3.15 8.35
N VAL A 111 20.98 3.46 9.49
CA VAL A 111 21.05 4.81 10.03
C VAL A 111 22.42 5.38 9.68
N ASP A 112 22.46 6.33 8.75
CA ASP A 112 23.70 6.93 8.26
C ASP A 112 23.52 8.43 8.10
N ALA A 113 24.09 9.20 9.04
CA ALA A 113 24.03 10.66 9.05
C ALA A 113 24.65 11.29 7.78
N SER A 114 25.58 10.59 7.12
CA SER A 114 26.19 11.05 5.86
C SER A 114 25.32 10.78 4.64
N ALA A 115 24.22 10.05 4.79
CA ALA A 115 23.32 9.72 3.69
C ALA A 115 22.50 10.91 3.20
N ARG A 116 22.45 12.02 3.95
CA ARG A 116 21.85 13.27 3.51
C ARG A 116 22.88 14.08 2.69
N PRO A 117 22.63 14.31 1.39
CA PRO A 117 23.51 15.10 0.54
C PRO A 117 23.68 16.54 1.08
N ALA A 118 24.89 17.08 0.97
CA ALA A 118 25.20 18.44 1.42
C ALA A 118 24.47 19.54 0.61
N ASP A 119 24.02 19.21 -0.60
CA ASP A 119 23.24 20.09 -1.48
C ASP A 119 21.72 20.02 -1.20
N GLY A 120 21.30 19.26 -0.17
CA GLY A 120 19.88 19.07 0.15
C GLY A 120 19.16 18.11 -0.79
N GLY A 121 19.89 17.31 -1.57
CA GLY A 121 19.32 16.25 -2.40
C GLY A 121 18.60 15.16 -1.60
N GLU A 122 17.96 14.23 -2.30
CA GLU A 122 17.29 13.10 -1.65
C GLU A 122 18.30 12.13 -1.02
N VAL A 123 17.94 11.57 0.14
CA VAL A 123 18.74 10.51 0.78
C VAL A 123 18.90 9.34 -0.17
N ARG A 124 20.08 8.72 -0.23
CA ARG A 124 20.31 7.56 -1.13
C ARG A 124 19.27 6.45 -0.91
N SER A 125 18.89 5.76 -1.97
CA SER A 125 18.07 4.55 -1.88
C SER A 125 18.96 3.33 -2.11
N GLU A 126 18.69 2.24 -1.39
CA GLU A 126 19.37 0.97 -1.59
C GLU A 126 18.33 -0.13 -1.80
N PRO A 127 18.45 -0.96 -2.86
CA PRO A 127 17.50 -2.03 -3.08
C PRO A 127 17.68 -3.14 -2.03
N PRO A 128 16.61 -3.90 -1.72
CA PRO A 128 16.71 -5.08 -0.85
C PRO A 128 17.73 -6.08 -1.39
N ARG A 129 18.53 -6.66 -0.50
CA ARG A 129 19.48 -7.72 -0.84
C ARG A 129 18.89 -9.10 -0.56
N ARG A 130 19.66 -10.15 -0.85
CA ARG A 130 19.25 -11.53 -0.63
C ARG A 130 18.82 -11.74 0.84
N PHE A 131 17.66 -12.37 1.02
CA PHE A 131 17.00 -12.62 2.32
C PHE A 131 16.36 -11.41 2.99
N GLU A 132 16.45 -10.21 2.41
CA GLU A 132 15.80 -9.00 2.92
C GLU A 132 14.44 -8.82 2.26
N ALA A 133 13.41 -8.53 3.06
CA ALA A 133 12.09 -8.11 2.56
C ALA A 133 12.09 -6.63 2.17
N GLY A 134 12.99 -5.84 2.76
CA GLY A 134 13.12 -4.42 2.50
C GLY A 134 14.48 -3.88 2.95
N ARG A 135 14.91 -2.77 2.35
CA ARG A 135 16.11 -2.04 2.77
C ARG A 135 15.85 -0.55 2.73
N VAL A 136 16.08 0.13 3.84
CA VAL A 136 15.75 1.55 4.02
C VAL A 136 16.94 2.27 4.62
N VAL A 137 17.27 3.43 4.06
CA VAL A 137 18.29 4.33 4.61
C VAL A 137 17.61 5.52 5.25
N LEU A 138 17.93 5.76 6.51
CA LEU A 138 17.53 6.91 7.31
C LEU A 138 18.78 7.76 7.61
N ALA A 139 18.63 9.08 7.57
CA ALA A 139 19.72 9.97 8.01
C ALA A 139 19.90 9.90 9.53
N GLU A 140 18.78 9.82 10.27
CA GLU A 140 18.73 9.64 11.71
C GLU A 140 17.63 8.62 12.05
N ALA A 141 17.77 7.90 13.16
CA ALA A 141 16.77 6.91 13.60
C ALA A 141 15.38 7.53 13.82
N GLN A 142 15.32 8.81 14.17
CA GLN A 142 14.10 9.59 14.39
C GLN A 142 13.65 10.45 13.20
N ASP A 143 14.24 10.29 12.00
CA ASP A 143 13.87 11.06 10.82
C ASP A 143 12.43 10.73 10.38
N GLN A 144 11.47 11.52 10.88
CA GLN A 144 10.04 11.35 10.67
C GLN A 144 9.67 11.32 9.18
N GLU A 145 10.33 12.13 8.36
CA GLU A 145 10.03 12.22 6.94
C GLU A 145 10.43 10.93 6.22
N LEU A 146 11.65 10.43 6.46
CA LEU A 146 12.12 9.20 5.85
C LEU A 146 11.41 7.96 6.40
N ILE A 147 11.03 7.97 7.68
CA ILE A 147 10.21 6.89 8.24
C ILE A 147 8.87 6.83 7.50
N GLN A 148 8.19 7.97 7.33
CA GLN A 148 6.91 8.02 6.61
C GLN A 148 7.04 7.64 5.14
N LYS A 149 8.06 8.17 4.45
CA LYS A 149 8.21 8.00 2.99
C LYS A 149 8.83 6.67 2.59
N ARG A 150 9.61 6.01 3.46
CA ARG A 150 10.39 4.81 3.11
C ARG A 150 10.14 3.63 4.03
N LEU A 151 10.25 3.83 5.35
CA LEU A 151 10.12 2.73 6.29
C LEU A 151 8.68 2.21 6.39
N VAL A 152 7.68 3.10 6.50
CA VAL A 152 6.27 2.70 6.57
C VAL A 152 5.84 1.92 5.31
N PRO A 153 6.13 2.37 4.08
CA PRO A 153 5.86 1.57 2.88
C PRO A 153 6.57 0.21 2.87
N ALA A 154 7.84 0.16 3.28
CA ALA A 154 8.58 -1.10 3.38
C ALA A 154 7.95 -2.04 4.42
N LEU A 155 7.54 -1.52 5.58
CA LEU A 155 6.88 -2.26 6.64
C LEU A 155 5.56 -2.85 6.16
N VAL A 156 4.72 -2.05 5.50
CA VAL A 156 3.43 -2.51 4.94
C VAL A 156 3.63 -3.53 3.82
N SER A 157 4.67 -3.39 3.00
CA SER A 157 4.98 -4.34 1.94
C SER A 157 5.54 -5.66 2.46
N ALA A 158 6.26 -5.64 3.58
CA ALA A 158 6.83 -6.82 4.21
C ALA A 158 5.82 -7.57 5.09
N ALA A 159 4.90 -6.83 5.71
CA ALA A 159 3.82 -7.37 6.51
C ALA A 159 2.72 -8.03 5.64
N GLU A 160 1.93 -8.92 6.23
CA GLU A 160 0.71 -9.43 5.59
C GLU A 160 -0.24 -8.26 5.23
N SER A 161 -0.96 -8.37 4.11
CA SER A 161 -1.82 -7.29 3.59
C SER A 161 -2.93 -6.84 4.55
N ASN A 162 -3.33 -7.71 5.48
CA ASN A 162 -4.34 -7.44 6.51
C ASN A 162 -3.78 -6.58 7.67
N LEU A 163 -2.46 -6.54 7.89
CA LEU A 163 -1.84 -5.77 8.98
C LEU A 163 -1.77 -4.27 8.69
N ARG A 164 -1.91 -3.87 7.43
CA ARG A 164 -1.85 -2.46 7.02
C ARG A 164 -2.76 -1.55 7.86
N LEU A 165 -4.00 -1.99 8.15
CA LEU A 165 -4.94 -1.18 8.95
C LEU A 165 -4.53 -1.14 10.43
N ALA A 166 -4.07 -2.26 10.98
CA ALA A 166 -3.58 -2.31 12.36
C ALA A 166 -2.35 -1.42 12.56
N ILE A 167 -1.40 -1.44 11.62
CA ILE A 167 -0.20 -0.60 11.61
C ILE A 167 -0.60 0.88 11.64
N ALA A 168 -1.47 1.34 10.74
CA ALA A 168 -1.93 2.73 10.72
C ALA A 168 -2.65 3.11 12.02
N ARG A 169 -3.49 2.21 12.53
CA ARG A 169 -4.26 2.43 13.76
C ARG A 169 -3.35 2.66 14.96
N GLN A 170 -2.35 1.80 15.14
CA GLN A 170 -1.45 1.84 16.30
C GLN A 170 -0.30 2.84 16.18
N PHE A 171 0.25 3.06 14.98
CA PHE A 171 1.37 3.96 14.76
C PHE A 171 0.91 5.24 14.04
N PRO A 172 0.77 6.38 14.74
CA PRO A 172 0.30 7.63 14.14
C PRO A 172 1.11 8.07 12.92
N ILE A 173 2.43 7.82 12.95
CA ILE A 173 3.35 8.11 11.84
C ILE A 173 2.98 7.35 10.56
N ALA A 174 2.33 6.19 10.66
CA ALA A 174 1.95 5.38 9.51
C ALA A 174 0.60 5.77 8.89
N ARG A 175 -0.20 6.61 9.57
CA ARG A 175 -1.57 6.96 9.15
C ARG A 175 -1.60 7.65 7.79
N ALA A 176 -0.88 8.76 7.64
CA ALA A 176 -0.91 9.53 6.41
C ALA A 176 -0.42 8.71 5.19
N PRO A 177 0.75 8.02 5.24
CA PRO A 177 1.19 7.18 4.12
C PRO A 177 0.20 6.08 3.73
N ILE A 178 -0.39 5.39 4.72
CA ILE A 178 -1.32 4.29 4.47
C ILE A 178 -2.67 4.80 3.96
N VAL A 179 -3.17 5.91 4.50
CA VAL A 179 -4.39 6.55 4.02
C VAL A 179 -4.22 7.04 2.59
N ASP A 180 -3.10 7.66 2.25
CA ASP A 180 -2.82 8.10 0.88
C ASP A 180 -2.82 6.92 -0.11
N GLN A 181 -2.30 5.76 0.29
CA GLN A 181 -2.39 4.53 -0.51
C GLN A 181 -3.83 4.05 -0.69
N LEU A 182 -4.62 4.01 0.40
CA LEU A 182 -6.03 3.61 0.34
C LEU A 182 -6.86 4.52 -0.59
N ILE A 183 -6.59 5.82 -0.53
CA ILE A 183 -7.23 6.82 -1.38
C ILE A 183 -6.79 6.63 -2.84
N GLU A 184 -5.49 6.46 -3.10
CA GLU A 184 -4.96 6.23 -4.46
C GLU A 184 -5.55 4.96 -5.09
N GLU A 185 -5.62 3.86 -4.34
CA GLU A 185 -6.22 2.59 -4.79
C GLU A 185 -7.68 2.80 -5.22
N ALA A 186 -8.48 3.44 -4.39
CA ALA A 186 -9.89 3.71 -4.68
C ALA A 186 -10.08 4.71 -5.84
N ALA A 187 -9.30 5.79 -5.86
CA ALA A 187 -9.36 6.80 -6.91
C ALA A 187 -8.98 6.21 -8.27
N ARG A 188 -7.95 5.37 -8.33
CA ARG A 188 -7.55 4.65 -9.54
C ARG A 188 -8.60 3.63 -9.98
N ALA A 189 -9.19 2.87 -9.07
CA ALA A 189 -10.27 1.94 -9.39
C ALA A 189 -11.48 2.67 -10.01
N ASN A 190 -11.89 3.81 -9.43
CA ASN A 190 -12.97 4.64 -9.96
C ASN A 190 -12.61 5.29 -11.30
N ALA A 191 -11.35 5.67 -11.50
CA ALA A 191 -10.83 6.18 -12.77
C ALA A 191 -10.91 5.12 -13.88
N ILE A 192 -10.48 3.88 -13.60
CA ILE A 192 -10.57 2.74 -14.53
C ILE A 192 -12.03 2.44 -14.86
N TYR A 193 -12.92 2.45 -13.86
CA TYR A 193 -14.35 2.28 -14.06
C TYR A 193 -14.97 3.39 -14.94
N ALA A 194 -14.56 4.63 -14.74
CA ALA A 194 -14.97 5.75 -15.58
C ALA A 194 -14.50 5.59 -17.04
N ALA A 195 -13.31 5.00 -17.24
CA ALA A 195 -12.79 4.67 -18.56
C ALA A 195 -13.63 3.59 -19.26
N SER A 196 -14.00 2.51 -18.55
CA SER A 196 -14.77 1.40 -19.12
C SER A 196 -16.24 1.75 -19.39
N SER A 197 -16.88 2.50 -18.49
CA SER A 197 -18.26 2.99 -18.67
C SER A 197 -18.38 4.07 -19.75
N GLY A 198 -17.36 4.92 -19.94
CA GLY A 198 -17.30 5.88 -21.04
C GLY A 198 -17.27 5.23 -22.43
N VAL A 199 -16.79 3.98 -22.54
CA VAL A 199 -16.85 3.18 -23.78
C VAL A 199 -18.25 2.58 -23.98
N ALA A 200 -18.97 2.24 -22.91
CA ALA A 200 -20.33 1.69 -22.97
C ALA A 200 -21.41 2.75 -23.31
N GLU A 201 -21.29 3.96 -22.76
CA GLU A 201 -22.21 5.10 -23.02
C GLU A 201 -22.15 5.60 -24.48
N ALA A 202 -21.03 5.35 -25.18
CA ALA A 202 -20.88 5.65 -26.61
C ALA A 202 -21.68 4.70 -27.53
N ILE A 203 -22.24 3.61 -26.98
CA ILE A 203 -23.08 2.64 -27.69
C ILE A 203 -24.53 2.79 -27.19
N PRO A 204 -25.43 3.44 -27.96
CA PRO A 204 -26.78 3.83 -27.50
C PRO A 204 -27.66 2.68 -26.98
N ILE A 205 -27.39 1.43 -27.39
CA ILE A 205 -28.17 0.23 -27.04
C ILE A 205 -27.89 -0.26 -25.60
N LEU A 206 -26.77 0.12 -24.97
CA LEU A 206 -26.38 -0.34 -23.62
C LEU A 206 -26.88 0.55 -22.47
N ASN A 207 -27.51 1.70 -22.77
CA ASN A 207 -27.91 2.70 -21.78
C ASN A 207 -29.17 2.36 -20.95
N LEU A 208 -29.86 1.24 -21.21
CA LEU A 208 -31.16 0.96 -20.57
C LEU A 208 -31.11 0.08 -19.31
N THR A 209 -29.96 -0.50 -18.93
CA THR A 209 -29.90 -1.54 -17.87
C THR A 209 -29.00 -1.22 -16.67
N LEU A 210 -28.27 -0.09 -16.65
CA LEU A 210 -27.11 0.11 -15.74
C LEU A 210 -27.31 1.06 -14.53
N ASN A 211 -28.44 1.76 -14.40
CA ASN A 211 -28.47 2.95 -13.51
C ASN A 211 -28.52 2.72 -11.98
N ALA A 212 -28.93 1.54 -11.49
CA ALA A 212 -29.10 1.32 -10.04
C ALA A 212 -28.02 0.42 -9.42
N ALA A 213 -27.64 -0.66 -10.12
CA ALA A 213 -26.58 -1.55 -9.65
C ALA A 213 -25.21 -0.86 -9.67
N ASP A 214 -24.93 -0.04 -10.68
CA ASP A 214 -23.67 0.69 -10.82
C ASP A 214 -23.50 1.78 -9.76
N LEU A 215 -24.60 2.46 -9.41
CA LEU A 215 -24.61 3.43 -8.31
C LEU A 215 -24.35 2.75 -6.96
N LEU A 216 -24.96 1.58 -6.72
CA LEU A 216 -24.75 0.79 -5.51
C LEU A 216 -23.33 0.21 -5.39
N ILE A 217 -22.73 -0.22 -6.51
CA ILE A 217 -21.35 -0.73 -6.56
C ILE A 217 -20.34 0.41 -6.38
N LEU A 218 -20.53 1.56 -7.05
CA LEU A 218 -19.63 2.72 -6.90
C LEU A 218 -19.68 3.30 -5.48
N SER A 219 -20.87 3.34 -4.87
CA SER A 219 -21.03 3.72 -3.47
C SER A 219 -20.34 2.75 -2.50
N LYS A 220 -20.29 1.46 -2.81
CA LYS A 220 -19.60 0.47 -1.97
C LYS A 220 -18.10 0.75 -1.84
N ASN A 221 -17.41 1.00 -2.95
CA ASN A 221 -15.97 1.24 -2.94
C ASN A 221 -15.60 2.49 -2.14
N GLN A 222 -16.38 3.56 -2.29
CA GLN A 222 -16.19 4.80 -1.53
C GLN A 222 -16.48 4.58 -0.03
N LEU A 223 -17.55 3.88 0.32
CA LEU A 223 -17.87 3.58 1.72
C LEU A 223 -16.84 2.67 2.40
N LEU A 224 -16.36 1.64 1.70
CA LEU A 224 -15.30 0.76 2.21
C LEU A 224 -13.98 1.50 2.38
N MET A 225 -13.58 2.34 1.42
CA MET A 225 -12.40 3.21 1.54
C MET A 225 -12.55 4.12 2.76
N SER A 226 -13.67 4.84 2.88
CA SER A 226 -13.92 5.75 3.99
C SER A 226 -13.93 5.03 5.34
N TYR A 227 -14.46 3.81 5.41
CA TYR A 227 -14.38 3.00 6.62
C TYR A 227 -12.95 2.64 7.00
N LYS A 228 -12.17 2.16 6.03
CA LYS A 228 -10.75 1.83 6.23
C LYS A 228 -9.98 3.03 6.75
N ILE A 229 -10.23 4.21 6.20
CA ILE A 229 -9.62 5.47 6.65
C ILE A 229 -10.01 5.77 8.10
N ALA A 230 -11.29 5.63 8.45
CA ALA A 230 -11.76 5.84 9.82
C ALA A 230 -11.09 4.88 10.82
N LEU A 231 -11.01 3.59 10.47
CA LEU A 231 -10.34 2.57 11.28
C LEU A 231 -8.84 2.84 11.43
N ALA A 232 -8.16 3.18 10.34
CA ALA A 232 -6.75 3.54 10.29
C ALA A 232 -6.44 4.79 11.12
N ALA A 233 -7.34 5.78 11.14
CA ALA A 233 -7.22 6.97 11.97
C ALA A 233 -7.40 6.70 13.47
N GLY A 234 -7.89 5.52 13.85
CA GLY A 234 -8.09 5.15 15.24
C GLY A 234 -9.50 5.35 15.77
N LYS A 235 -10.49 5.68 14.91
CA LYS A 235 -11.89 5.80 15.35
C LYS A 235 -12.37 4.50 16.01
N GLN A 236 -13.21 4.65 17.02
CA GLN A 236 -13.78 3.57 17.82
C GLN A 236 -15.30 3.61 17.71
N GLY A 237 -15.96 2.54 18.15
CA GLY A 237 -17.43 2.44 18.12
C GLY A 237 -17.92 1.20 17.39
N GLN A 238 -19.23 1.01 17.41
CA GLN A 238 -19.85 -0.10 16.68
C GLN A 238 -19.75 0.17 15.18
N THR A 239 -19.59 -0.90 14.39
CA THR A 239 -19.48 -0.80 12.92
C THR A 239 -20.63 0.01 12.31
N LYS A 240 -21.85 -0.15 12.82
CA LYS A 240 -23.05 0.57 12.33
C LYS A 240 -23.01 2.08 12.66
N GLU A 241 -22.57 2.44 13.85
CA GLU A 241 -22.46 3.85 14.29
C GLU A 241 -21.39 4.57 13.45
N LEU A 242 -20.19 3.96 13.36
CA LEU A 242 -19.09 4.52 12.59
C LEU A 242 -19.41 4.60 11.09
N MET A 243 -20.16 3.63 10.57
CA MET A 243 -20.74 3.71 9.22
C MET A 243 -21.71 4.88 9.05
N GLY A 244 -22.59 5.12 10.03
CA GLY A 244 -23.49 6.27 10.02
C GLY A 244 -22.74 7.60 9.96
N GLU A 245 -21.65 7.72 10.73
CA GLU A 245 -20.78 8.89 10.71
C GLU A 245 -20.08 9.06 9.36
N VAL A 246 -19.48 7.98 8.82
CA VAL A 246 -18.86 7.96 7.49
C VAL A 246 -19.86 8.39 6.41
N VAL A 247 -21.08 7.85 6.43
CA VAL A 247 -22.16 8.23 5.51
C VAL A 247 -22.55 9.69 5.69
N GLY A 248 -22.55 10.21 6.92
CA GLY A 248 -22.79 11.63 7.19
C GLY A 248 -21.74 12.53 6.54
N VAL A 249 -20.45 12.19 6.67
CA VAL A 249 -19.33 12.95 6.10
C VAL A 249 -19.37 12.90 4.58
N VAL A 250 -19.45 11.70 4.00
CA VAL A 250 -19.51 11.49 2.55
C VAL A 250 -20.80 12.07 1.94
N GLY A 251 -21.93 11.90 2.65
CA GLY A 251 -23.29 12.23 2.23
C GLY A 251 -23.72 13.68 2.48
N SER A 252 -22.88 14.49 3.13
CA SER A 252 -23.10 15.94 3.30
C SER A 252 -23.30 16.72 1.98
N GLY A 253 -23.15 16.05 0.83
CA GLY A 253 -23.78 16.42 -0.45
C GLY A 253 -23.16 17.63 -1.17
N PHE A 254 -22.31 18.38 -0.48
CA PHE A 254 -21.68 19.58 -1.02
C PHE A 254 -20.62 19.25 -2.08
N LEU A 255 -19.75 18.27 -1.80
CA LEU A 255 -18.66 17.87 -2.69
C LEU A 255 -19.20 17.31 -4.02
N PHE A 256 -20.21 16.43 -3.93
CA PHE A 256 -20.88 15.85 -5.08
C PHE A 256 -21.55 16.89 -5.98
N ARG A 257 -22.10 17.98 -5.42
CA ARG A 257 -22.75 19.03 -6.22
C ARG A 257 -21.75 19.89 -7.00
N GLN A 258 -20.55 20.10 -6.47
CA GLN A 258 -19.49 20.82 -7.19
C GLN A 258 -18.85 19.96 -8.28
N VAL A 259 -18.54 18.69 -7.94
CA VAL A 259 -18.05 17.70 -8.90
C VAL A 259 -19.08 17.50 -10.02
N ALA A 260 -20.36 17.36 -9.70
CA ALA A 260 -21.43 17.23 -10.69
C ALA A 260 -21.56 18.47 -11.59
N ARG A 261 -21.42 19.69 -11.08
CA ARG A 261 -21.47 20.91 -11.91
C ARG A 261 -20.29 21.02 -12.87
N GLN A 262 -19.09 20.65 -12.42
CA GLN A 262 -17.90 20.57 -13.28
C GLN A 262 -18.04 19.47 -14.33
N LEU A 263 -18.60 18.31 -13.95
CA LEU A 263 -18.91 17.21 -14.88
C LEU A 263 -19.90 17.67 -15.94
N VAL A 264 -21.04 18.27 -15.58
CA VAL A 264 -22.10 18.74 -16.50
C VAL A 264 -21.57 19.71 -17.57
N GLY A 265 -20.56 20.54 -17.24
CA GLY A 265 -19.91 21.42 -18.21
C GLY A 265 -18.98 20.73 -19.22
N LEU A 266 -18.63 19.46 -19.02
CA LEU A 266 -17.67 18.69 -19.83
C LEU A 266 -18.32 17.60 -20.70
N ILE A 267 -19.61 17.28 -20.48
CA ILE A 267 -20.25 16.05 -20.98
C ILE A 267 -20.41 15.98 -22.51
N PRO A 268 -20.68 17.05 -23.28
CA PRO A 268 -20.89 16.85 -24.71
C PRO A 268 -19.64 16.98 -25.61
N ILE A 269 -18.51 17.54 -25.16
CA ILE A 269 -17.50 18.09 -26.12
C ILE A 269 -16.05 17.57 -25.92
N VAL A 270 -15.63 17.09 -24.74
CA VAL A 270 -14.18 17.09 -24.39
C VAL A 270 -13.49 15.71 -24.31
N GLY A 271 -14.21 14.59 -24.43
CA GLY A 271 -13.64 13.23 -24.53
C GLY A 271 -13.46 12.48 -23.19
N ILE A 272 -12.96 11.23 -23.26
CA ILE A 272 -12.92 10.27 -22.13
C ILE A 272 -11.93 10.68 -21.02
N VAL A 273 -10.81 11.34 -21.37
CA VAL A 273 -9.75 11.72 -20.42
C VAL A 273 -10.24 12.65 -19.30
N PRO A 274 -10.96 13.76 -19.57
CA PRO A 274 -11.58 14.57 -18.53
C PRO A 274 -12.49 13.77 -17.57
N LYS A 275 -13.31 12.84 -18.07
CA LYS A 275 -14.20 12.00 -17.23
C LYS A 275 -13.39 11.17 -16.23
N ILE A 276 -12.32 10.52 -16.71
CA ILE A 276 -11.42 9.72 -15.87
C ILE A 276 -10.73 10.60 -14.82
N ALA A 277 -10.23 11.78 -15.22
CA ALA A 277 -9.53 12.70 -14.33
C ALA A 277 -10.44 13.22 -13.20
N VAL A 278 -11.70 13.55 -13.51
CA VAL A 278 -12.67 13.97 -12.50
C VAL A 278 -13.05 12.84 -11.55
N ALA A 279 -13.26 11.62 -12.06
CA ALA A 279 -13.56 10.46 -11.23
C ALA A 279 -12.45 10.17 -10.21
N TYR A 280 -11.19 10.27 -10.67
CA TYR A 280 -10.01 10.17 -9.81
C TYR A 280 -9.99 11.28 -8.75
N ALA A 281 -10.04 12.55 -9.17
CA ALA A 281 -9.89 13.69 -8.27
C ALA A 281 -11.03 13.78 -7.25
N GLY A 282 -12.27 13.53 -7.67
CA GLY A 282 -13.42 13.51 -6.76
C GLY A 282 -13.29 12.45 -5.68
N THR A 283 -12.86 11.25 -6.04
CA THR A 283 -12.63 10.17 -5.07
C THR A 283 -11.52 10.52 -4.09
N TRP A 284 -10.44 11.12 -4.58
CA TRP A 284 -9.31 11.52 -3.74
C TRP A 284 -9.74 12.54 -2.67
N VAL A 285 -10.47 13.58 -3.08
CA VAL A 285 -10.94 14.62 -2.15
C VAL A 285 -11.90 14.02 -1.11
N VAL A 286 -12.83 13.12 -1.50
CA VAL A 286 -13.70 12.42 -0.54
C VAL A 286 -12.86 11.68 0.51
N GLY A 287 -11.87 10.91 0.08
CA GLY A 287 -11.01 10.16 0.98
C GLY A 287 -10.25 11.08 1.95
N HIS A 288 -9.70 12.19 1.44
CA HIS A 288 -8.99 13.16 2.26
C HIS A 288 -9.91 13.88 3.26
N THR A 289 -11.14 14.23 2.86
CA THR A 289 -12.14 14.77 3.78
C THR A 289 -12.43 13.81 4.92
N VAL A 290 -12.61 12.51 4.62
CA VAL A 290 -12.83 11.50 5.64
C VAL A 290 -11.62 11.35 6.55
N TYR A 291 -10.41 11.46 6.03
CA TYR A 291 -9.20 11.44 6.86
C TYR A 291 -9.12 12.61 7.83
N LEU A 292 -9.37 13.84 7.37
CA LEU A 292 -9.38 15.03 8.23
C LEU A 292 -10.44 14.93 9.33
N TRP A 293 -11.62 14.43 8.98
CA TRP A 293 -12.66 14.16 9.97
C TRP A 293 -12.23 13.08 10.96
N ALA A 294 -11.67 11.98 10.47
CA ALA A 294 -11.36 10.84 11.31
C ALA A 294 -10.14 11.08 12.22
N ALA A 295 -9.13 11.80 11.73
CA ALA A 295 -7.87 12.03 12.43
C ALA A 295 -7.85 13.33 13.25
N GLU A 296 -8.60 14.35 12.83
CA GLU A 296 -8.54 15.71 13.40
C GLU A 296 -9.90 16.28 13.83
N ASP A 297 -11.00 15.54 13.63
CA ASP A 297 -12.38 16.03 13.83
C ASP A 297 -12.69 17.32 13.03
N LYS A 298 -11.99 17.52 11.91
CA LYS A 298 -12.16 18.65 10.99
C LYS A 298 -12.92 18.24 9.75
N ASN A 299 -13.68 19.18 9.20
CA ASN A 299 -14.27 19.05 7.88
C ASN A 299 -13.67 20.13 6.97
N LEU A 300 -13.42 19.78 5.71
CA LEU A 300 -13.05 20.78 4.71
C LEU A 300 -14.23 21.71 4.46
N ASP A 301 -13.94 23.00 4.42
CA ASP A 301 -14.90 23.96 3.90
C ASP A 301 -14.97 23.90 2.36
N ILE A 302 -15.86 24.74 1.81
CA ILE A 302 -16.14 24.79 0.38
C ILE A 302 -14.90 25.17 -0.44
N GLU A 303 -14.15 26.15 0.03
CA GLU A 303 -13.03 26.73 -0.71
C GLU A 303 -11.81 25.84 -0.59
N GLU A 304 -11.55 25.29 0.60
CA GLU A 304 -10.50 24.30 0.83
C GLU A 304 -10.70 23.06 -0.04
N ALA A 305 -11.94 22.54 -0.10
CA ALA A 305 -12.27 21.41 -0.97
C ALA A 305 -12.07 21.73 -2.46
N ARG A 306 -12.35 22.97 -2.89
CA ARG A 306 -12.12 23.43 -4.26
C ARG A 306 -10.64 23.53 -4.58
N ILE A 307 -9.85 24.13 -3.71
CA ILE A 307 -8.39 24.27 -3.84
C ILE A 307 -7.77 22.87 -3.95
N LEU A 308 -8.15 21.96 -3.05
CA LEU A 308 -7.69 20.59 -3.03
C LEU A 308 -8.10 19.81 -4.29
N TYR A 309 -9.36 19.94 -4.73
CA TYR A 309 -9.81 19.32 -5.97
C TYR A 309 -8.98 19.77 -7.17
N ASN A 310 -8.72 21.08 -7.29
CA ASN A 310 -7.96 21.62 -8.42
C ASN A 310 -6.49 21.16 -8.41
N SER A 311 -5.86 21.05 -7.24
CA SER A 311 -4.49 20.55 -7.13
C SER A 311 -4.40 19.07 -7.53
N VAL A 312 -5.42 18.27 -7.17
CA VAL A 312 -5.46 16.84 -7.50
C VAL A 312 -5.91 16.59 -8.94
N LEU A 313 -6.70 17.47 -9.55
CA LEU A 313 -7.17 17.30 -10.92
C LEU A 313 -6.03 17.19 -11.94
N ALA A 314 -4.91 17.90 -11.71
CA ALA A 314 -3.71 17.76 -12.54
C ALA A 314 -3.15 16.33 -12.49
N ARG A 315 -3.04 15.75 -11.29
CA ARG A 315 -2.66 14.34 -11.09
C ARG A 315 -3.65 13.39 -11.76
N GLY A 316 -4.96 13.67 -11.62
CA GLY A 316 -6.02 12.90 -12.28
C GLY A 316 -5.90 12.87 -13.80
N ARG A 317 -5.47 13.97 -14.43
CA ARG A 317 -5.21 14.01 -15.88
C ARG A 317 -4.05 13.11 -16.28
N THR A 318 -2.96 13.10 -15.52
CA THR A 318 -1.82 12.20 -15.76
C THR A 318 -2.27 10.74 -15.67
N VAL A 319 -2.98 10.38 -14.59
CA VAL A 319 -3.53 9.03 -14.39
C VAL A 319 -4.47 8.65 -15.54
N ALA A 320 -5.32 9.57 -15.99
CA ALA A 320 -6.23 9.33 -17.10
C ALA A 320 -5.50 9.04 -18.42
N LEU A 321 -4.43 9.79 -18.71
CA LEU A 321 -3.61 9.54 -19.90
C LEU A 321 -2.93 8.18 -19.84
N ASP A 322 -2.42 7.78 -18.68
CA ASP A 322 -1.75 6.48 -18.51
C ASP A 322 -2.74 5.31 -18.65
N ILE A 323 -3.92 5.41 -18.04
CA ILE A 323 -5.00 4.44 -18.24
C ILE A 323 -5.36 4.32 -19.73
N MET A 324 -5.46 5.43 -20.45
CA MET A 324 -5.79 5.43 -21.89
C MET A 324 -4.68 4.81 -22.75
N LYS A 325 -3.40 5.04 -22.42
CA LYS A 325 -2.27 4.39 -23.10
C LYS A 325 -2.34 2.87 -22.93
N ASP A 326 -2.64 2.39 -21.73
CA ASP A 326 -2.69 0.96 -21.43
C ASP A 326 -3.88 0.26 -22.10
N ILE A 327 -5.03 0.93 -22.18
CA ILE A 327 -6.18 0.46 -22.98
C ILE A 327 -5.82 0.40 -24.47
N GLY A 328 -5.11 1.42 -24.99
CA GLY A 328 -4.70 1.50 -26.40
C GLY A 328 -3.72 0.39 -26.81
N LYS A 329 -2.79 0.00 -25.93
CA LYS A 329 -1.83 -1.11 -26.16
C LYS A 329 -2.51 -2.49 -26.22
N ARG A 330 -3.67 -2.65 -25.58
CA ARG A 330 -4.40 -3.93 -25.50
C ARG A 330 -5.34 -4.20 -26.68
N ARG A 331 -5.47 -3.29 -27.65
CA ARG A 331 -6.24 -3.55 -28.89
C ARG A 331 -5.45 -4.47 -29.82
N PRO A 332 -5.93 -5.68 -30.16
CA PRO A 332 -5.33 -6.48 -31.21
C PRO A 332 -5.53 -5.78 -32.57
N LYS A 333 -4.51 -5.83 -33.42
CA LYS A 333 -4.61 -5.47 -34.84
C LYS A 333 -5.26 -6.67 -35.55
N ASP A 334 -6.48 -6.47 -36.04
CA ASP A 334 -7.34 -7.40 -36.78
C ASP A 334 -7.83 -8.68 -36.07
N SER A 335 -9.14 -8.79 -35.85
CA SER A 335 -9.96 -9.99 -36.16
C SER A 335 -11.41 -9.83 -35.70
N LYS A 336 -12.30 -10.53 -36.40
CA LYS A 336 -13.77 -10.46 -36.40
C LYS A 336 -14.46 -11.12 -35.20
N ASP A 337 -13.78 -11.37 -34.09
CA ASP A 337 -14.37 -12.05 -32.94
C ASP A 337 -14.34 -11.14 -31.71
N ALA A 338 -15.46 -10.51 -31.41
CA ALA A 338 -15.62 -9.73 -30.19
C ALA A 338 -15.53 -10.67 -28.97
N PRO A 339 -14.62 -10.45 -28.02
CA PRO A 339 -14.55 -11.28 -26.83
C PRO A 339 -15.74 -11.00 -25.91
N ALA A 340 -16.33 -12.05 -25.34
CA ALA A 340 -17.36 -11.96 -24.31
C ALA A 340 -16.84 -11.16 -23.10
N LEU A 341 -17.73 -10.36 -22.51
CA LEU A 341 -17.45 -9.54 -21.31
C LEU A 341 -16.80 -10.41 -20.22
N PRO A 342 -15.67 -9.97 -19.62
CA PRO A 342 -15.07 -10.70 -18.52
C PRO A 342 -16.01 -10.68 -17.30
N SER A 343 -16.28 -11.87 -16.76
CA SER A 343 -16.95 -12.06 -15.48
C SER A 343 -16.08 -11.46 -14.36
N PRO A 344 -16.62 -10.68 -13.41
CA PRO A 344 -15.85 -10.01 -12.38
C PRO A 344 -15.33 -10.93 -11.25
N TYR A 345 -15.44 -12.26 -11.40
CA TYR A 345 -14.95 -13.22 -10.42
C TYR A 345 -13.94 -14.17 -11.06
N ASN A 346 -12.65 -13.84 -10.91
CA ASN A 346 -11.59 -14.83 -10.83
C ASN A 346 -10.51 -14.34 -9.87
N GLU A 347 -10.62 -14.75 -8.61
CA GLU A 347 -9.79 -14.32 -7.48
C GLU A 347 -8.51 -15.18 -7.37
N GLN A 348 -7.92 -15.60 -8.50
CA GLN A 348 -6.71 -16.44 -8.50
C GLN A 348 -5.64 -16.02 -9.54
N ALA A 349 -5.63 -14.77 -10.00
CA ALA A 349 -4.60 -14.31 -10.94
C ALA A 349 -4.05 -12.92 -10.59
N THR A 350 -3.36 -12.82 -9.46
CA THR A 350 -2.29 -11.84 -9.25
C THR A 350 -1.16 -12.45 -8.43
N VAL A 351 -0.47 -13.42 -9.01
CA VAL A 351 0.94 -13.67 -8.73
C VAL A 351 1.62 -13.75 -10.10
N ASP A 352 2.15 -12.62 -10.56
CA ASP A 352 3.43 -12.58 -11.22
C ASP A 352 3.89 -11.12 -11.38
N GLY A 353 4.87 -10.77 -10.57
CA GLY A 353 5.59 -9.52 -10.64
C GLY A 353 6.55 -9.54 -11.82
N SER A 354 6.40 -8.60 -12.74
CA SER A 354 7.44 -8.27 -13.71
C SER A 354 8.51 -7.42 -13.02
N VAL A 355 9.40 -8.05 -12.26
CA VAL A 355 10.75 -7.52 -12.04
C VAL A 355 11.60 -8.01 -13.21
N ALA A 356 12.07 -7.07 -14.03
CA ALA A 356 13.01 -7.35 -15.10
C ALA A 356 14.31 -7.92 -14.50
N GLN A 357 14.51 -9.23 -14.62
CA GLN A 357 15.78 -9.90 -14.38
C GLN A 357 16.55 -9.96 -15.71
N ALA A 358 17.59 -9.14 -15.83
CA ALA A 358 18.64 -9.37 -16.81
C ALA A 358 19.47 -10.56 -16.33
N ALA A 359 19.20 -11.74 -16.87
CA ALA A 359 20.04 -12.92 -16.71
C ALA A 359 20.94 -13.08 -17.95
N SER A 360 22.23 -12.83 -17.75
CA SER A 360 23.31 -13.32 -18.60
C SER A 360 23.34 -14.85 -18.57
N SER A 361 23.31 -15.45 -19.74
CA SER A 361 23.35 -16.91 -19.94
C SER A 361 24.69 -17.49 -19.47
N PRO A 362 24.72 -18.62 -18.73
CA PRO A 362 25.92 -19.41 -18.58
C PRO A 362 26.05 -20.40 -19.75
N THR A 363 27.22 -20.35 -20.39
CA THR A 363 27.70 -21.30 -21.40
C THR A 363 27.70 -22.73 -20.84
N PRO A 364 27.36 -23.78 -21.63
CA PRO A 364 27.44 -25.15 -21.16
C PRO A 364 28.91 -25.57 -20.99
N ILE A 365 29.22 -26.14 -19.83
CA ILE A 365 30.49 -26.83 -19.56
C ILE A 365 30.43 -28.18 -20.26
N ASP A 366 31.34 -28.36 -21.22
CA ASP A 366 31.65 -29.64 -21.84
C ASP A 366 32.44 -30.51 -20.85
N SER A 367 32.03 -31.75 -20.73
CA SER A 367 32.60 -32.76 -19.85
C SER A 367 33.65 -33.57 -20.60
N THR A 368 34.93 -33.24 -20.41
CA THR A 368 36.04 -34.17 -20.71
C THR A 368 37.04 -34.19 -19.56
N LEU A 369 36.95 -35.29 -18.81
CA LEU A 369 38.01 -36.06 -18.14
C LEU A 369 39.44 -35.51 -18.25
N ASN A 370 40.07 -35.23 -17.12
CA ASN A 370 41.45 -35.66 -16.86
C ASN A 370 41.70 -35.79 -15.35
N GLU A 371 42.19 -36.98 -14.97
CA GLU A 371 42.61 -37.39 -13.64
C GLU A 371 43.81 -36.56 -13.13
N PRO A 372 43.98 -36.42 -11.81
CA PRO A 372 45.30 -36.30 -11.21
C PRO A 372 45.69 -37.62 -10.54
N GLU A 373 46.79 -38.18 -11.02
CA GLU A 373 47.50 -39.34 -10.49
C GLU A 373 48.10 -39.05 -9.10
N ASN A 374 48.01 -40.06 -8.23
CA ASN A 374 48.78 -40.34 -6.99
C ASN A 374 50.22 -39.76 -6.97
N ALA A 375 50.93 -39.54 -5.87
CA ALA A 375 50.84 -39.71 -4.41
C ALA A 375 52.16 -39.11 -3.83
N PRO A 376 52.33 -38.96 -2.51
CA PRO A 376 53.52 -38.33 -1.91
C PRO A 376 54.65 -39.34 -1.64
N GLU A 377 55.91 -38.93 -1.89
CA GLU A 377 57.10 -39.63 -1.40
C GLU A 377 57.43 -39.22 0.06
N GLU A 378 57.59 -40.23 0.90
CA GLU A 378 58.13 -40.17 2.27
C GLU A 378 59.64 -39.83 2.29
N PRO A 379 60.19 -39.36 3.43
CA PRO A 379 61.59 -39.01 3.58
C PRO A 379 62.42 -40.16 4.16
N ALA A 380 63.69 -40.29 3.75
CA ALA A 380 64.72 -40.95 4.56
C ALA A 380 66.14 -40.54 4.15
N SER A 381 66.80 -39.74 4.98
CA SER A 381 68.17 -39.93 5.54
C SER A 381 68.83 -38.60 5.88
#